data_AF-A0A434M0E6-F1
#
_entry.id   AF-A0A434M0E6-F1
#
_cell.length_a   1.000
_cell.length_b   1.000
_cell.length_c   1.000
_cell.angle_alpha   90.00
_cell.angle_beta   90.00
_cell.angle_gamma   90.00
#
_symmetry.space_group_name_H-M   'P 1'
#
loop_
_entity.id
_entity.type
_entity.pdbx_description
1 polymer ?
#
loop_
_entity_poly.entity_id
_entity_poly.type
_entity_poly.pdbx_seq_one_letter_code
_entity_poly.pdbx_strand_id
1 'polypeptide(L)'
;MNIQMLPERQVISAVEVAALLGYRCRESFSRSRREALEAAGFPKKLPGLNGWSKPAIMRWLENNGELASNDDAPTQPTPLERRFA
;
A
#
# COMPACT_ATOMS: atom_id res chain seq x y z
N MET A 1 -26.35 -5.81 20.32
CA MET A 1 -25.83 -4.74 19.46
C MET A 1 -25.52 -5.30 18.08
N ASN A 2 -26.38 -5.09 17.08
CA ASN A 2 -26.06 -5.43 15.70
C ASN A 2 -25.37 -4.21 15.08
N ILE A 3 -24.05 -4.26 15.00
CA ILE A 3 -23.25 -3.24 14.31
C ILE A 3 -23.56 -3.44 12.83
N GLN A 4 -24.44 -2.58 12.31
CA GLN A 4 -24.70 -2.47 10.88
C GLN A 4 -23.42 -1.95 10.24
N MET A 5 -22.61 -2.89 9.74
CA MET A 5 -21.43 -2.61 8.95
C MET A 5 -21.93 -1.94 7.68
N LEU A 6 -21.96 -0.60 7.66
CA LEU A 6 -22.08 0.19 6.43
C LEU A 6 -21.18 -0.47 5.40
N PRO A 7 -21.61 -0.70 4.14
CA PRO A 7 -20.80 -1.39 3.15
C PRO A 7 -19.53 -0.56 2.95
N GLU A 8 -18.48 -0.95 3.68
CA GLU A 8 -17.19 -0.29 3.66
C GLU A 8 -16.78 -0.33 2.21
N ARG A 9 -16.44 0.82 1.64
CA ARG A 9 -16.03 0.93 0.25
C ARG A 9 -15.03 -0.18 -0.06
N GLN A 10 -15.52 -1.24 -0.73
CA GLN A 10 -14.75 -2.48 -0.82
C GLN A 10 -13.59 -2.32 -1.78
N VAL A 11 -13.61 -1.28 -2.62
CA VAL A 11 -12.61 -1.01 -3.63
C VAL A 11 -11.87 0.27 -3.30
N ILE A 12 -10.57 0.16 -3.03
CA ILE A 12 -9.66 1.28 -2.79
C ILE A 12 -8.76 1.53 -3.99
N SER A 13 -8.45 2.80 -4.25
CA SER A 13 -7.61 3.23 -5.37
C SER A 13 -6.13 3.08 -5.04
N ALA A 14 -5.26 3.21 -6.04
CA ALA A 14 -3.81 3.08 -5.86
C ALA A 14 -3.24 4.05 -4.81
N VAL A 15 -3.82 5.25 -4.68
CA VAL A 15 -3.43 6.26 -3.69
C VAL A 15 -3.70 5.75 -2.28
N GLU A 16 -4.90 5.21 -2.05
CA GLU A 16 -5.32 4.64 -0.77
C GLU A 16 -4.49 3.42 -0.40
N VAL A 17 -4.19 2.55 -1.38
CA VAL A 17 -3.30 1.39 -1.19
C VAL A 17 -1.90 1.84 -0.81
N ALA A 18 -1.36 2.86 -1.50
CA ALA A 18 -0.06 3.43 -1.18
C ALA A 18 -0.03 3.98 0.25
N ALA A 19 -1.05 4.72 0.67
CA ALA A 19 -1.16 5.25 2.03
C ALA A 19 -1.24 4.14 3.09
N LEU A 20 -2.00 3.06 2.84
CA LEU A 20 -2.08 1.91 3.76
C LEU A 20 -0.75 1.17 3.92
N LEU A 21 0.07 1.17 2.88
CA LEU A 21 1.39 0.54 2.88
C LEU A 21 2.50 1.48 3.41
N GLY A 22 2.15 2.69 3.85
CA GLY A 22 3.08 3.69 4.38
C GLY A 22 3.80 4.52 3.32
N TYR A 23 3.45 4.41 2.04
CA TYR A 23 4.04 5.26 1.01
C TYR A 23 3.48 6.68 1.07
N ARG A 24 4.36 7.67 0.92
CA ARG A 24 3.97 9.09 0.83
C ARG A 24 3.23 9.45 -0.45
N CYS A 25 3.54 8.76 -1.55
CA CYS A 25 3.05 9.12 -2.88
C CYS A 25 2.63 7.88 -3.67
N ARG A 26 1.60 8.06 -4.53
CA ARG A 26 1.17 7.05 -5.50
C ARG A 26 2.31 6.59 -6.42
N GLU A 27 3.21 7.50 -6.77
CA GLU A 27 4.35 7.21 -7.65
C GLU A 27 5.35 6.23 -7.02
N SER A 28 5.51 6.26 -5.69
CA SER A 28 6.31 5.25 -4.98
C SER A 28 5.68 3.87 -5.06
N PHE A 29 4.35 3.78 -5.20
CA PHE A 29 3.63 2.55 -5.55
C PHE A 29 3.67 2.30 -7.07
N SER A 30 4.88 2.23 -7.60
CA SER A 30 5.17 2.00 -9.02
C SER A 30 4.83 0.58 -9.48
N ARG A 31 4.76 0.38 -10.81
CA ARG A 31 4.44 -0.92 -11.43
C ARG A 31 5.35 -2.06 -10.95
N SER A 32 6.66 -1.83 -10.92
CA SER A 32 7.63 -2.83 -10.46
C SER A 32 7.45 -3.21 -8.98
N ARG A 33 7.05 -2.26 -8.13
CA ARG A 33 6.77 -2.52 -6.72
C ARG A 33 5.50 -3.34 -6.54
N ARG A 34 4.49 -3.07 -7.38
CA ARG A 34 3.30 -3.92 -7.49
C ARG A 34 3.65 -5.34 -7.89
N GLU A 35 4.47 -5.53 -8.91
CA GLU A 35 4.87 -6.86 -9.37
C GLU A 35 5.59 -7.64 -8.27
N ALA A 36 6.47 -6.97 -7.51
CA ALA A 36 7.12 -7.58 -6.34
C ALA A 36 6.12 -7.97 -5.24
N LEU A 37 5.15 -7.12 -4.95
CA LEU A 37 4.09 -7.41 -3.97
C LEU A 37 3.18 -8.55 -4.46
N GLU A 38 2.79 -8.54 -5.73
CA GLU A 38 1.98 -9.60 -6.35
C GLU A 38 2.73 -10.95 -6.32
N ALA A 39 4.06 -10.96 -6.47
CA ALA A 39 4.90 -12.14 -6.27
C ALA A 39 4.93 -12.61 -4.80
N ALA A 40 4.82 -11.69 -3.85
CA ALA A 40 4.64 -11.98 -2.41
C ALA A 40 3.20 -12.34 -2.03
N GLY A 41 2.29 -12.52 -3.00
CA GLY A 41 0.89 -12.90 -2.76
C GLY A 41 -0.06 -11.72 -2.51
N PHE A 42 0.36 -10.49 -2.79
CA PHE A 42 -0.51 -9.32 -2.69
C PHE A 42 -1.70 -9.43 -3.66
N PRO A 43 -2.91 -9.00 -3.26
CA PRO A 43 -4.10 -9.09 -4.10
C PRO A 43 -3.94 -8.32 -5.41
N LYS A 44 -4.38 -8.93 -6.50
CA LYS A 44 -4.38 -8.32 -7.83
C LYS A 44 -5.46 -7.26 -7.95
N LYS A 45 -5.23 -6.33 -8.87
CA LYS A 45 -6.21 -5.29 -9.21
C LYS A 45 -7.47 -5.94 -9.81
N LEU A 46 -8.64 -5.46 -9.42
CA LEU A 46 -9.91 -6.02 -9.89
C LEU A 46 -10.12 -5.70 -11.39
N PRO A 47 -10.49 -6.68 -12.24
CA PRO A 47 -10.80 -6.42 -13.63
C PRO A 47 -12.08 -5.58 -13.73
N GLY A 48 -12.05 -4.50 -14.53
CA GLY A 48 -13.18 -3.57 -14.69
C GLY A 48 -13.27 -2.48 -13.63
N LEU A 49 -12.48 -2.56 -12.55
CA LEU A 49 -12.42 -1.54 -11.50
C LEU A 49 -11.00 -0.99 -11.38
N ASN A 50 -10.86 0.32 -11.29
CA ASN A 50 -9.56 0.97 -11.13
C ASN A 50 -9.01 0.89 -9.68
N GLY A 51 -9.18 -0.27 -9.02
CA GLY A 51 -8.81 -0.44 -7.61
C GLY A 51 -8.68 -1.89 -7.15
N TRP A 52 -8.43 -2.02 -5.85
CA TRP A 52 -8.19 -3.27 -5.15
C TRP A 52 -9.21 -3.48 -4.04
N SER A 53 -9.48 -4.74 -3.73
CA SER A 53 -10.33 -5.08 -2.59
C SER A 53 -9.67 -4.67 -1.27
N LYS A 54 -10.18 -3.63 -0.60
CA LYS A 54 -9.77 -3.21 0.75
C LYS A 54 -9.70 -4.38 1.74
N PRO A 55 -10.74 -5.25 1.87
CA PRO A 55 -10.66 -6.37 2.82
C PRO A 55 -9.59 -7.40 2.44
N ALA A 56 -9.28 -7.57 1.16
CA ALA A 56 -8.22 -8.47 0.73
C ALA A 56 -6.83 -7.91 1.08
N ILE A 57 -6.64 -6.59 0.92
CA ILE A 57 -5.40 -5.90 1.29
C ILE A 57 -5.21 -5.94 2.81
N MET A 58 -6.25 -5.61 3.59
CA MET A 58 -6.19 -5.68 5.05
C MET A 58 -5.83 -7.09 5.52
N ARG A 59 -6.51 -8.12 5.01
CA ARG A 59 -6.21 -9.51 5.38
C ARG A 59 -4.80 -9.95 4.98
N TRP A 60 -4.31 -9.47 3.83
CA TRP A 60 -2.94 -9.75 3.44
C TRP A 60 -1.94 -9.00 4.33
N LEU A 61 -2.21 -7.75 4.72
CA LEU A 61 -1.42 -6.97 5.68
C LEU A 61 -1.40 -7.60 7.07
N GLU A 62 -2.50 -8.17 7.54
CA GLU A 62 -2.52 -8.88 8.82
C GLU A 62 -1.58 -10.09 8.82
N ASN A 63 -1.40 -10.74 7.67
CA ASN A 63 -0.54 -11.92 7.52
C ASN A 63 0.88 -11.60 7.03
N ASN A 64 1.12 -10.45 6.40
CA ASN A 64 2.36 -10.10 5.69
C ASN A 64 2.76 -8.62 5.88
N GLY A 65 2.23 -7.93 6.89
CA GLY A 65 2.36 -6.48 7.07
C GLY A 65 3.79 -5.95 7.16
N GLU A 66 4.71 -6.80 7.62
CA GLU A 66 6.16 -6.55 7.63
C GLU A 66 6.79 -6.48 6.22
N LEU A 67 6.31 -7.28 5.26
CA LEU A 67 6.76 -7.24 3.86
C LEU A 67 6.17 -6.06 3.08
N ALA A 68 5.05 -5.55 3.60
CA ALA A 68 4.24 -4.53 2.99
C ALA A 68 4.70 -3.11 3.34
N SER A 69 5.15 -2.93 4.58
CA SER A 69 5.48 -1.63 5.14
C SER A 69 6.68 -1.03 4.43
N ASN A 70 6.48 0.15 3.84
CA ASN A 70 7.57 1.08 3.58
C ASN A 70 7.74 1.99 4.78
N ASP A 71 8.00 1.39 5.93
CA ASP A 71 8.64 2.08 7.05
C ASP A 71 10.12 2.33 6.70
N ASP A 72 10.36 2.82 5.49
CA ASP A 72 11.60 3.50 5.17
C ASP A 72 11.46 4.86 5.84
N ALA A 73 11.70 4.87 7.15
CA ALA A 73 12.22 6.07 7.79
C ALA A 73 13.39 6.52 6.90
N PRO A 74 13.51 7.81 6.56
CA PRO A 74 14.60 8.29 5.73
C PRO A 74 15.92 8.09 6.49
N THR A 75 16.50 6.90 6.40
CA THR A 75 17.76 6.58 7.10
C THR A 75 18.97 7.11 6.34
N GLN A 76 18.75 7.73 5.18
CA GLN A 76 19.80 8.35 4.40
C GLN A 76 19.51 9.84 4.24
N PRO A 77 20.34 10.73 4.81
CA PRO A 77 20.24 12.15 4.53
C PRO A 77 20.37 12.31 3.01
N THR A 78 19.46 13.10 2.45
CA THR A 78 19.47 13.37 1.02
C THR A 78 20.83 13.97 0.62
N PRO A 79 21.29 13.79 -0.62
CA PRO A 79 22.51 14.44 -1.10
C PRO A 79 22.48 15.96 -0.98
N LEU A 80 21.28 16.56 -0.86
CA LEU A 80 21.08 17.96 -0.53
C LEU A 80 21.49 18.29 0.91
N GLU A 81 21.04 17.51 1.90
CA GLU A 81 21.44 17.69 3.31
C GLU A 81 22.93 17.47 3.54
N ARG A 82 23.58 16.55 2.80
CA ARG A 82 25.03 16.36 2.86
C ARG A 82 25.85 17.58 2.42
N ARG A 83 25.26 18.50 1.65
CA ARG A 83 25.96 19.67 1.11
C ARG A 83 25.91 20.89 2.04
N PHE A 84 25.06 20.87 3.06
CA PHE A 84 24.87 21.97 4.01
C PHE A 84 25.24 21.58 5.47
N ALA A 85 25.95 20.46 5.66
CA ALA A 85 26.46 20.00 6.96
C ALA A 85 27.91 20.46 7.20
#